data_AF-Q8R1T7-F1
#
_entry.id   AF-Q8R1T7-F1
#
_cell.length_a   1.000
_cell.length_b   1.000
_cell.length_c   1.000
_cell.angle_alpha   90.00
_cell.angle_beta   90.00
_cell.angle_gamma   90.00
#
_symmetry.space_group_name_H-M   'P 1'
#
loop_
_entity.id
_entity.type
_entity.pdbx_description
1 polymer ?
#
loop_
_entity_poly.entity_id
_entity_poly.type
_entity_poly.pdbx_seq_one_letter_code
_entity_poly.pdbx_strand_id
1 'polypeptide(L)'
;MPSEKDRAKKNLVQRLALKSCLAKETLSEFLGTFIMIVLGCGSIAQAVLSREKAGGIITINIGFATAVVMALYATFGVSGGHINPAVSFAMCTFGRMEWFKFPFYVGAQLLGAFVGAATVFGIYYDGLMAFADGKLLITGENGTAFIFATYPKPFVSVPGAFVDQSPWPRRITHIKGSSRILSAIRGVENRP
;
A
#
# COMPACT_ATOMS: atom_id res chain seq x y z
N MET A 1 -11.36 47.40 4.72
CA MET A 1 -12.58 46.70 4.22
C MET A 1 -12.11 45.57 3.31
N PRO A 2 -12.57 44.31 3.48
CA PRO A 2 -12.16 43.22 2.58
C PRO A 2 -12.59 43.51 1.14
N SER A 3 -11.71 43.25 0.17
CA SER A 3 -11.95 43.51 -1.25
C SER A 3 -13.12 42.67 -1.79
N GLU A 4 -13.85 43.18 -2.78
CA GLU A 4 -14.94 42.45 -3.44
C GLU A 4 -14.48 41.10 -4.00
N LYS A 5 -13.23 41.03 -4.47
CA LYS A 5 -12.59 39.78 -4.92
C LYS A 5 -12.42 38.78 -3.77
N ASP A 6 -12.09 39.25 -2.56
CA ASP A 6 -11.95 38.38 -1.37
C ASP A 6 -13.30 37.82 -0.94
N ARG A 7 -14.38 38.62 -1.06
CA ARG A 7 -15.74 38.18 -0.76
C ARG A 7 -16.23 37.13 -1.77
N ALA A 8 -15.97 37.35 -3.07
CA ALA A 8 -16.28 36.37 -4.12
C ALA A 8 -15.51 35.06 -3.92
N LYS A 9 -14.21 35.13 -3.58
CA LYS A 9 -13.36 33.97 -3.31
C LYS A 9 -13.86 33.19 -2.09
N LYS A 10 -14.23 33.87 -1.00
CA LYS A 10 -14.83 33.25 0.20
C LYS A 10 -16.16 32.56 -0.13
N ASN A 11 -17.03 33.20 -0.92
CA ASN A 11 -18.31 32.63 -1.34
C ASN A 11 -18.13 31.40 -2.23
N LEU A 12 -17.14 31.41 -3.14
CA LEU A 12 -16.82 30.26 -3.99
C LEU A 12 -16.28 29.09 -3.17
N VAL A 13 -15.35 29.36 -2.24
CA VAL A 13 -14.79 28.34 -1.33
C VAL A 13 -15.88 27.77 -0.42
N GLN A 14 -16.80 28.59 0.10
CA GLN A 14 -17.93 28.11 0.89
C GLN A 14 -18.90 27.23 0.10
N ARG A 15 -19.04 27.47 -1.21
CA ARG A 15 -19.85 26.61 -2.09
C ARG A 15 -19.18 25.28 -2.41
N LEU A 16 -17.85 25.25 -2.51
CA LEU A 16 -17.07 24.05 -2.81
C LEU A 16 -16.68 23.24 -1.57
N ALA A 17 -16.76 23.83 -0.37
CA ALA A 17 -16.43 23.16 0.87
C ALA A 17 -17.44 22.04 1.19
N LEU A 18 -16.96 20.81 1.27
CA LEU A 18 -17.75 19.67 1.75
C LEU A 18 -18.21 19.94 3.19
N LYS A 19 -19.53 19.96 3.40
CA LYS A 19 -20.12 20.21 4.73
C LYS A 19 -20.16 18.96 5.60
N SER A 20 -20.16 17.77 4.98
CA SER A 20 -20.14 16.49 5.69
C SER A 20 -18.72 16.09 6.09
N CYS A 21 -18.53 15.74 7.36
CA CYS A 21 -17.27 15.18 7.88
C CYS A 21 -16.92 13.88 7.16
N LEU A 22 -17.91 12.99 7.00
CA LEU A 22 -17.74 11.70 6.34
C LEU A 22 -17.31 11.85 4.87
N ALA A 23 -17.88 12.83 4.14
CA ALA A 23 -17.51 13.04 2.75
C ALA A 23 -16.04 13.50 2.59
N LYS A 24 -15.54 14.31 3.53
CA LYS A 24 -14.14 14.73 3.58
C LYS A 24 -13.23 13.56 3.90
N GLU A 25 -13.61 12.76 4.90
CA GLU A 25 -12.90 11.53 5.30
C GLU A 25 -12.79 10.57 4.10
N THR A 26 -13.89 10.27 3.41
CA THR A 26 -13.89 9.37 2.25
C THR A 26 -13.09 9.90 1.07
N LEU A 27 -13.18 11.20 0.78
CA LEU A 27 -12.39 11.80 -0.30
C LEU A 27 -10.89 11.78 0.02
N SER A 28 -10.55 11.99 1.29
CA SER A 28 -9.17 11.90 1.77
C SER A 28 -8.64 10.48 1.62
N GLU A 29 -9.37 9.46 2.06
CA GLU A 29 -9.01 8.05 1.89
C GLU A 29 -8.83 7.67 0.42
N PHE A 30 -9.75 8.11 -0.46
CA PHE A 30 -9.63 7.92 -1.91
C PHE A 30 -8.32 8.52 -2.45
N LEU A 31 -8.04 9.78 -2.11
CA LEU A 31 -6.85 10.49 -2.59
C LEU A 31 -5.55 9.88 -2.04
N GLY A 32 -5.54 9.50 -0.76
CA GLY A 32 -4.39 8.85 -0.14
C GLY A 32 -4.07 7.51 -0.80
N THR A 33 -5.08 6.66 -0.98
CA THR A 33 -4.89 5.37 -1.65
C THR A 33 -4.51 5.55 -3.13
N PHE A 34 -5.07 6.55 -3.82
CA PHE A 34 -4.65 6.91 -5.18
C PHE A 34 -3.16 7.26 -5.24
N ILE A 35 -2.68 8.18 -4.40
CA ILE A 35 -1.26 8.57 -4.34
C ILE A 35 -0.37 7.37 -4.04
N MET A 36 -0.76 6.56 -3.05
CA MET A 36 -0.01 5.36 -2.66
C MET A 36 0.14 4.40 -3.83
N ILE A 37 -0.93 4.13 -4.58
CA ILE A 37 -0.89 3.20 -5.72
C ILE A 37 -0.12 3.79 -6.90
N VAL A 38 -0.34 5.06 -7.25
CA VAL A 38 0.36 5.68 -8.39
C VAL A 38 1.87 5.65 -8.20
N LEU A 39 2.35 6.04 -7.01
CA LEU A 39 3.78 6.07 -6.73
C LEU A 39 4.34 4.67 -6.44
N GLY A 40 3.63 3.86 -5.66
CA GLY A 40 4.03 2.50 -5.30
C GLY A 40 4.10 1.58 -6.52
N CYS A 41 2.98 1.38 -7.23
CA CYS A 41 2.96 0.57 -8.45
C CYS A 41 3.79 1.19 -9.57
N GLY A 42 3.89 2.52 -9.65
CA GLY A 42 4.77 3.20 -10.60
C GLY A 42 6.25 2.83 -10.41
N SER A 43 6.72 2.73 -9.17
CA SER A 43 8.09 2.30 -8.87
C SER A 43 8.36 0.83 -9.29
N ILE A 44 7.36 -0.04 -9.14
CA ILE A 44 7.42 -1.43 -9.61
C ILE A 44 7.43 -1.47 -11.14
N ALA A 45 6.52 -0.74 -11.79
CA ALA A 45 6.45 -0.64 -13.25
C ALA A 45 7.79 -0.22 -13.85
N GLN A 46 8.43 0.82 -13.28
CA GLN A 46 9.72 1.31 -13.74
C GLN A 46 10.83 0.25 -13.61
N ALA A 47 10.92 -0.45 -12.47
CA ALA A 47 11.92 -1.49 -12.27
C ALA A 47 11.72 -2.68 -13.23
N VAL A 48 10.47 -3.11 -13.44
CA VAL A 48 10.12 -4.26 -14.28
C VAL A 48 10.33 -3.96 -15.75
N LEU A 49 9.75 -2.87 -16.24
CA LEU A 49 9.77 -2.51 -17.66
C LEU A 49 11.19 -2.17 -18.15
N SER A 50 12.06 -1.72 -17.24
CA SER A 50 13.47 -1.47 -17.56
C SER A 50 14.36 -2.71 -17.46
N ARG A 51 13.83 -3.90 -17.17
CA ARG A 51 14.59 -5.13 -16.87
C ARG A 51 15.65 -4.87 -15.79
N GLU A 52 15.22 -4.22 -14.71
CA GLU A 52 16.03 -3.82 -13.55
C GLU A 52 17.15 -2.80 -13.82
N LYS A 53 17.20 -2.19 -15.01
CA LYS A 53 18.23 -1.19 -15.35
C LYS A 53 17.95 0.19 -14.78
N ALA A 54 16.69 0.58 -14.66
CA ALA A 54 16.26 1.89 -14.13
C ALA A 54 15.72 1.81 -12.70
N GLY A 55 15.82 0.65 -12.05
CA GLY A 55 15.38 0.41 -10.68
C GLY A 55 15.45 -1.06 -10.33
N GLY A 56 15.64 -1.39 -9.06
CA GLY A 56 15.65 -2.77 -8.55
C GLY A 56 14.87 -2.88 -7.25
N ILE A 57 15.07 -3.97 -6.51
CA ILE A 57 14.30 -4.22 -5.28
C ILE A 57 14.43 -3.11 -4.22
N ILE A 58 15.60 -2.47 -4.13
CA ILE A 58 15.83 -1.37 -3.18
C ILE A 58 15.01 -0.14 -3.57
N THR A 59 14.98 0.22 -4.86
CA THR A 59 14.21 1.38 -5.33
C THR A 59 12.72 1.14 -5.24
N ILE A 60 12.26 -0.10 -5.45
CA ILE A 60 10.86 -0.48 -5.21
C ILE A 60 10.52 -0.29 -3.73
N ASN A 61 11.33 -0.83 -2.82
CA ASN A 61 11.05 -0.72 -1.38
C ASN A 61 11.04 0.74 -0.89
N ILE A 62 12.03 1.54 -1.32
CA ILE A 62 12.10 2.96 -0.98
C ILE A 62 10.94 3.72 -1.62
N GLY A 63 10.63 3.47 -2.89
CA GLY A 63 9.53 4.10 -3.61
C GLY A 63 8.17 3.82 -2.99
N PHE A 64 7.94 2.58 -2.55
CA PHE A 64 6.71 2.23 -1.85
C PHE A 64 6.64 2.86 -0.45
N ALA A 65 7.75 2.88 0.29
CA ALA A 65 7.82 3.53 1.59
C ALA A 65 7.54 5.04 1.50
N THR A 66 8.15 5.73 0.53
CA THR A 66 7.89 7.16 0.31
C THR A 66 6.46 7.41 -0.17
N ALA A 67 5.90 6.55 -1.03
CA ALA A 67 4.49 6.62 -1.43
C ALA A 67 3.54 6.56 -0.24
N VAL A 68 3.76 5.62 0.69
CA VAL A 68 2.97 5.49 1.93
C VAL A 68 3.11 6.73 2.79
N VAL A 69 4.33 7.24 3.01
CA VAL A 69 4.55 8.46 3.81
C VAL A 69 3.85 9.68 3.21
N MET A 70 3.90 9.84 1.89
CA MET A 70 3.20 10.93 1.20
C MET A 70 1.69 10.80 1.30
N ALA A 71 1.15 9.59 1.12
CA ALA A 71 -0.27 9.31 1.27
C ALA A 71 -0.75 9.61 2.71
N LEU A 72 0.03 9.20 3.72
CA LEU A 72 -0.24 9.51 5.12
C LEU A 72 -0.20 11.02 5.36
N TYR A 73 0.84 11.73 4.89
CA TYR A 73 0.94 13.18 5.07
C TYR A 73 -0.28 13.92 4.49
N ALA A 74 -0.80 13.46 3.35
CA ALA A 74 -1.98 14.05 2.72
C ALA A 74 -3.31 13.75 3.45
N THR A 75 -3.40 12.64 4.20
CA THR A 75 -4.66 12.13 4.75
C THR A 75 -4.78 12.17 6.27
N PHE A 76 -3.65 12.23 6.97
CA PHE A 76 -3.58 12.12 8.42
C PHE A 76 -4.46 13.14 9.15
N GLY A 77 -4.47 14.40 8.70
CA GLY A 77 -5.24 15.48 9.32
C GLY A 77 -6.74 15.48 9.01
N VAL A 78 -7.22 14.59 8.13
CA VAL A 78 -8.62 14.59 7.67
C VAL A 78 -9.32 13.28 8.01
N SER A 79 -8.82 12.13 7.54
CA SER A 79 -9.46 10.82 7.76
C SER A 79 -8.81 9.97 8.84
N GLY A 80 -7.64 10.38 9.34
CA GLY A 80 -6.75 9.56 10.16
C GLY A 80 -5.74 8.75 9.36
N GLY A 81 -5.80 8.83 8.02
CA GLY A 81 -4.85 8.19 7.10
C GLY A 81 -4.83 6.67 7.19
N HIS A 82 -6.01 6.04 7.08
CA HIS A 82 -6.08 4.58 7.13
C HIS A 82 -5.48 3.97 5.87
N ILE A 83 -5.86 4.49 4.70
CA ILE A 83 -5.41 4.15 3.33
C ILE A 83 -5.37 2.65 3.01
N ASN A 84 -6.00 1.84 3.87
CA ASN A 84 -5.92 0.40 3.92
C ASN A 84 -7.18 -0.15 4.64
N PRO A 85 -7.93 -1.08 3.99
CA PRO A 85 -9.08 -1.73 4.59
C PRO A 85 -8.77 -2.46 5.90
N ALA A 86 -7.61 -3.10 6.02
CA ALA A 86 -7.20 -3.84 7.21
C ALA A 86 -6.95 -2.91 8.41
N VAL A 87 -6.36 -1.73 8.15
CA VAL A 87 -6.16 -0.70 9.19
C VAL A 87 -7.51 -0.13 9.61
N SER A 88 -8.41 0.13 8.65
CA SER A 88 -9.77 0.61 8.94
C SER A 88 -10.56 -0.39 9.79
N PHE A 89 -10.41 -1.69 9.47
CA PHE A 89 -11.01 -2.78 10.24
C PHE A 89 -10.45 -2.85 11.66
N ALA A 90 -9.12 -2.79 11.81
CA ALA A 90 -8.47 -2.77 13.12
C ALA A 90 -8.97 -1.58 13.97
N MET A 91 -9.08 -0.39 13.38
CA MET A 91 -9.61 0.80 14.06
C MET A 91 -11.07 0.64 14.51
N CYS A 92 -11.89 -0.07 13.72
CA CYS A 92 -13.26 -0.43 14.14
C CYS A 92 -13.25 -1.42 15.31
N THR A 93 -12.37 -2.45 15.28
CA THR A 93 -12.28 -3.44 16.37
C THR A 93 -11.78 -2.85 17.68
N PHE A 94 -10.89 -1.85 17.63
CA PHE A 94 -10.40 -1.13 18.82
C PHE A 94 -11.33 0.01 19.26
N GLY A 95 -12.51 0.17 18.64
CA GLY A 95 -13.49 1.20 18.99
C GLY A 95 -13.04 2.64 18.69
N ARG A 96 -12.03 2.81 17.83
CA ARG A 96 -11.51 4.13 17.40
C ARG A 96 -12.24 4.68 16.17
N MET A 97 -13.09 3.88 15.55
CA MET A 97 -13.90 4.21 14.38
C MET A 97 -15.28 3.55 14.49
N GLU A 98 -16.33 4.26 14.08
CA GLU A 98 -17.68 3.70 14.03
C GLU A 98 -17.82 2.69 12.87
N TRP A 99 -18.43 1.54 13.15
CA TRP A 99 -18.67 0.48 12.17
C TRP A 99 -19.47 0.94 10.94
N PHE A 100 -20.33 1.95 11.09
CA PHE A 100 -21.09 2.53 9.98
C PHE A 100 -20.18 3.21 8.94
N LYS A 101 -19.04 3.77 9.36
CA LYS A 101 -18.10 4.45 8.46
C LYS A 101 -17.23 3.47 7.65
N PHE A 102 -17.07 2.24 8.15
CA PHE A 102 -16.20 1.23 7.56
C PHE A 102 -16.46 0.96 6.07
N PRO A 103 -17.69 0.64 5.62
CA PRO A 103 -17.94 0.37 4.21
C PRO A 103 -17.66 1.57 3.29
N PHE A 104 -17.84 2.80 3.78
CA PHE A 104 -17.51 4.01 3.01
C PHE A 104 -16.00 4.20 2.85
N TYR A 105 -15.23 3.94 3.90
CA TYR A 105 -13.76 3.97 3.84
C TYR A 105 -13.23 2.90 2.88
N VAL A 106 -13.72 1.66 3.00
CA VAL A 106 -13.31 0.56 2.12
C VAL A 106 -13.69 0.86 0.67
N GLY A 107 -14.90 1.37 0.42
CA GLY A 107 -15.33 1.77 -0.93
C GLY A 107 -14.43 2.86 -1.52
N ALA A 108 -14.10 3.90 -0.73
CA ALA A 108 -13.20 4.96 -1.15
C ALA A 108 -11.78 4.46 -1.45
N GLN A 109 -11.23 3.59 -0.59
CA GLN A 109 -9.90 2.99 -0.77
C GLN A 109 -9.85 2.11 -2.03
N LEU A 110 -10.86 1.27 -2.25
CA LEU A 110 -10.93 0.40 -3.44
C LEU A 110 -11.03 1.23 -4.73
N LEU A 111 -11.87 2.27 -4.74
CA LEU A 111 -11.97 3.17 -5.88
C LEU A 111 -10.67 3.94 -6.11
N GLY A 112 -10.03 4.43 -5.05
CA GLY A 112 -8.74 5.13 -5.13
C GLY A 112 -7.65 4.22 -5.70
N ALA A 113 -7.61 2.97 -5.25
CA ALA A 113 -6.67 1.98 -5.76
C ALA A 113 -6.94 1.63 -7.22
N PHE A 114 -8.20 1.45 -7.61
CA PHE A 114 -8.58 1.16 -8.99
C PHE A 114 -8.20 2.30 -9.95
N VAL A 115 -8.53 3.54 -9.60
CA VAL A 115 -8.18 4.72 -10.40
C VAL A 115 -6.67 4.93 -10.44
N GLY A 116 -5.97 4.68 -9.33
CA GLY A 116 -4.51 4.72 -9.28
C GLY A 116 -3.88 3.69 -10.21
N ALA A 117 -4.35 2.45 -10.19
CA ALA A 117 -3.88 1.38 -11.07
C ALA A 117 -4.15 1.71 -12.56
N ALA A 118 -5.35 2.20 -12.87
CA ALA A 118 -5.68 2.65 -14.22
C ALA A 118 -4.78 3.80 -14.70
N THR A 119 -4.41 4.72 -13.81
CA THR A 119 -3.49 5.82 -14.11
C THR A 119 -2.08 5.31 -14.41
N VAL A 120 -1.56 4.38 -13.59
CA VAL A 120 -0.26 3.74 -13.83
C VAL A 120 -0.27 2.96 -15.14
N PHE A 121 -1.35 2.23 -15.43
CA PHE A 121 -1.52 1.52 -16.70
C PHE A 121 -1.48 2.49 -17.89
N GLY A 122 -2.17 3.62 -17.80
CA GLY A 122 -2.15 4.65 -18.85
C GLY A 122 -0.77 5.29 -19.05
N ILE A 123 -0.08 5.64 -17.96
CA ILE A 123 1.27 6.25 -18.02
C ILE A 123 2.29 5.29 -18.64
N TYR A 124 2.21 4.00 -18.30
CA TYR A 124 3.16 2.99 -18.75
C TYR A 124 2.65 2.13 -19.92
N TYR A 125 1.58 2.56 -20.60
CA TYR A 125 0.91 1.75 -21.62
C TYR A 125 1.88 1.28 -22.72
N ASP A 126 2.65 2.20 -23.31
CA ASP A 126 3.61 1.87 -24.37
C ASP A 126 4.72 0.93 -23.87
N GLY A 127 5.19 1.14 -22.63
CA GLY A 127 6.19 0.29 -22.00
C GLY A 127 5.66 -1.12 -21.74
N LEU A 128 4.43 -1.24 -21.25
CA LEU A 128 3.76 -2.51 -21.01
C LEU A 128 3.57 -3.29 -22.31
N MET A 129 3.12 -2.62 -23.37
CA MET A 129 2.91 -3.24 -24.68
C MET A 129 4.22 -3.69 -25.32
N ALA A 130 5.29 -2.89 -25.20
CA ALA A 130 6.61 -3.25 -25.69
C ALA A 130 7.26 -4.39 -24.88
N PHE A 131 7.06 -4.43 -23.56
CA PHE A 131 7.61 -5.48 -22.70
C PHE A 131 6.89 -6.82 -22.88
N ALA A 132 5.58 -6.78 -23.12
CA ALA A 132 4.72 -7.96 -23.17
C ALA A 132 4.45 -8.45 -24.61
N ASP A 133 5.14 -7.91 -25.62
CA ASP A 133 4.93 -8.20 -27.05
C ASP A 133 3.44 -8.09 -27.46
N GLY A 134 2.75 -7.09 -26.90
CA GLY A 134 1.31 -6.86 -27.10
C GLY A 134 0.37 -7.86 -26.39
N LYS A 135 0.90 -8.81 -25.60
CA LYS A 135 0.12 -9.81 -24.87
C LYS A 135 0.25 -9.62 -23.36
N LEU A 136 -0.79 -9.10 -22.71
CA LEU A 136 -0.81 -8.91 -21.26
C LEU A 136 -0.92 -10.25 -20.51
N LEU A 137 0.23 -10.81 -20.14
CA LEU A 137 0.33 -12.08 -19.43
C LEU A 137 0.31 -11.89 -17.91
N ILE A 138 -0.30 -12.84 -17.20
CA ILE A 138 -0.33 -12.87 -15.72
C ILE A 138 0.92 -13.55 -15.17
N THR A 139 1.36 -14.62 -15.83
CA THR A 139 2.49 -15.46 -15.43
C THR A 139 3.44 -15.68 -16.60
N GLY A 140 4.73 -15.87 -16.32
CA GLY A 140 5.77 -16.09 -17.32
C GLY A 140 6.88 -15.05 -17.24
N GLU A 141 7.88 -15.16 -18.11
CA GLU A 141 9.03 -14.24 -18.15
C GLU A 141 8.61 -12.79 -18.43
N ASN A 142 7.59 -12.60 -19.27
CA ASN A 142 7.03 -11.29 -19.62
C ASN A 142 5.68 -11.02 -18.92
N GLY A 143 5.41 -11.63 -17.77
CA GLY A 143 4.20 -11.34 -17.00
C GLY A 143 4.20 -9.89 -16.51
N THR A 144 3.11 -9.16 -16.66
CA THR A 144 3.02 -7.74 -16.22
C THR A 144 2.01 -7.52 -15.10
N ALA A 145 1.16 -8.50 -14.82
CA ALA A 145 0.12 -8.39 -13.79
C ALA A 145 0.70 -8.12 -12.38
N PHE A 146 1.91 -8.58 -12.10
CA PHE A 146 2.55 -8.41 -10.80
C PHE A 146 2.93 -6.96 -10.46
N ILE A 147 2.89 -6.06 -11.45
CA ILE A 147 3.06 -4.61 -11.26
C ILE A 147 1.89 -4.05 -10.43
N PHE A 148 0.68 -4.60 -10.60
CA PHE A 148 -0.55 -4.07 -10.00
C PHE A 148 -1.03 -4.87 -8.79
N ALA A 149 -0.72 -6.17 -8.73
CA ALA A 149 -1.14 -7.04 -7.64
C ALA A 149 -0.04 -8.03 -7.26
N THR A 150 -0.01 -8.46 -6.00
CA THR A 150 0.95 -9.45 -5.53
C THR A 150 0.49 -10.86 -5.87
N TYR A 151 1.36 -11.65 -6.51
CA TYR A 151 1.11 -13.04 -6.83
C TYR A 151 2.06 -13.95 -6.05
N PRO A 152 1.59 -15.08 -5.50
CA PRO A 152 2.45 -16.04 -4.83
C PRO A 152 3.42 -16.65 -5.83
N LYS A 153 4.66 -16.90 -5.40
CA LYS A 153 5.63 -17.65 -6.21
C LYS A 153 5.18 -19.11 -6.33
N PRO A 154 5.53 -19.82 -7.43
CA PRO A 154 5.04 -21.18 -7.69
C PRO A 154 5.33 -22.21 -6.59
N PHE A 155 6.37 -21.96 -5.77
CA PHE A 155 6.78 -22.83 -4.68
C PHE A 155 6.15 -22.49 -3.31
N VAL A 156 5.28 -21.48 -3.23
CA VAL A 156 4.63 -21.07 -1.97
C VAL A 156 3.20 -21.58 -1.94
N SER A 157 2.89 -22.44 -0.97
CA SER A 157 1.52 -22.93 -0.75
C SER A 157 0.67 -21.90 0.00
N VAL A 158 -0.64 -21.87 -0.26
CA VAL A 158 -1.58 -20.97 0.41
C VAL A 158 -1.56 -21.13 1.94
N PRO A 159 -1.54 -22.35 2.51
CA PRO A 159 -1.39 -22.52 3.96
C PRO A 159 -0.04 -22.01 4.47
N GLY A 160 1.05 -22.21 3.72
CA GLY A 160 2.37 -21.69 4.07
C GLY A 160 2.41 -20.15 4.11
N ALA A 161 1.81 -19.49 3.11
CA ALA A 161 1.70 -18.04 3.06
C ALA A 161 0.85 -17.47 4.21
N PHE A 162 -0.26 -18.12 4.56
CA PHE A 162 -1.11 -17.71 5.67
C PHE A 162 -0.40 -17.85 7.02
N VAL A 163 0.30 -18.97 7.23
CA VAL A 163 1.07 -19.22 8.46
C VAL A 163 2.18 -18.19 8.63
N ASP A 164 2.88 -17.82 7.56
CA ASP A 164 3.92 -16.78 7.60
C ASP A 164 3.38 -15.39 8.02
N GLN A 165 2.15 -15.07 7.61
CA GLN A 165 1.48 -13.82 7.97
C GLN A 165 0.91 -13.82 9.40
N SER A 166 0.59 -14.99 9.94
CA SER A 166 0.15 -15.11 11.34
C SER A 166 1.32 -14.79 12.29
N PRO A 167 1.11 -14.06 13.40
CA PRO A 167 2.15 -13.78 14.40
C PRO A 167 2.77 -15.02 15.06
N TRP A 168 2.25 -16.22 14.77
CA TRP A 168 2.53 -17.46 15.48
C TRP A 168 3.93 -18.09 15.20
N PRO A 169 4.49 -18.12 13.97
CA PRO A 169 5.72 -18.88 13.72
C PRO A 169 7.00 -18.18 14.17
N ARG A 170 7.07 -16.84 14.14
CA ARG A 170 8.29 -16.10 14.51
C ARG A 170 8.65 -16.27 15.99
N ARG A 171 7.68 -16.60 16.83
CA ARG A 171 7.92 -16.93 18.24
C ARG A 171 8.58 -18.31 18.39
N ILE A 172 8.24 -19.28 17.56
CA ILE A 172 8.74 -20.66 17.65
C ILE A 172 10.15 -20.79 17.05
N THR A 173 10.47 -20.05 15.98
CA THR A 173 11.82 -20.05 15.40
C THR A 173 12.84 -19.37 16.33
N HIS A 174 12.46 -18.30 17.03
CA HIS A 174 13.28 -17.71 18.10
C HIS A 174 13.46 -18.67 19.29
N ILE A 175 12.42 -19.40 19.70
CA ILE A 175 12.53 -20.38 20.79
C ILE A 175 13.45 -21.55 20.40
N LYS A 176 13.34 -22.09 19.18
CA LYS A 176 14.23 -23.17 18.70
C LYS A 176 15.67 -22.72 18.44
N GLY A 177 15.87 -21.48 17.96
CA GLY A 177 17.19 -20.89 17.74
C GLY A 177 17.93 -20.62 19.05
N SER A 178 17.24 -20.08 20.06
CA SER A 178 17.82 -19.80 21.38
C SER A 178 18.21 -21.07 22.14
N SER A 179 17.48 -22.19 22.01
CA SER A 179 17.87 -23.45 22.65
C SER A 179 19.20 -24.00 22.11
N ARG A 180 19.49 -23.85 20.82
CA ARG A 180 20.77 -24.28 20.22
C ARG A 180 21.96 -23.40 20.63
N ILE A 181 21.72 -22.10 20.79
CA ILE A 181 22.75 -21.15 21.27
C ILE A 181 23.03 -21.38 22.77
N LEU A 182 22.00 -21.62 23.58
CA LEU A 182 22.15 -21.96 25.00
C LEU A 182 22.86 -23.31 25.22
N SER A 183 22.63 -24.31 24.36
CA SER A 183 23.38 -25.58 24.42
C SER A 183 24.84 -25.43 23.99
N ALA A 184 25.14 -24.52 23.05
CA ALA A 184 26.52 -24.24 22.63
C ALA A 184 27.30 -23.48 23.71
N ILE A 185 26.66 -22.53 24.41
CA ILE A 185 27.29 -21.79 25.52
C ILE A 185 27.54 -22.70 26.72
N ARG A 186 26.57 -23.57 27.09
CA ARG A 186 26.77 -24.57 28.17
C ARG A 186 27.81 -25.65 27.84
N GLY A 187 28.10 -25.89 26.56
CA GLY A 187 29.16 -26.80 26.12
C GLY A 187 30.58 -26.23 26.23
N VAL A 188 30.71 -24.90 26.32
CA VAL A 188 32.00 -24.21 26.50
C VAL A 188 32.36 -24.07 27.99
N GLU A 189 31.37 -23.91 28.87
CA GLU A 189 31.56 -23.77 30.33
C GLU A 189 32.05 -25.05 31.03
N ASN A 190 31.90 -26.24 30.41
CA ASN A 190 32.21 -27.55 31.01
C ASN A 190 33.45 -28.24 30.41
N ARG A 191 34.45 -27.49 29.96
CA ARG A 191 35.79 -28.07 29.71
C ARG A 191 36.66 -27.90 30.95
N PRO A 192 37.30 -28.97 31.46
CA PRO A 192 38.15 -28.93 32.66
C PRO A 192 39.42 -28.10 32.45
#